data_AF-A0A060YS97-F1
#
_entry.id   AF-A0A060YS97-F1
#
_cell.length_a   1.000
_cell.length_b   1.000
_cell.length_c   1.000
_cell.angle_alpha   90.00
_cell.angle_beta   90.00
_cell.angle_gamma   90.00
#
_symmetry.space_group_name_H-M   'P 1'
#
loop_
_entity.id
_entity.type
_entity.pdbx_description
1 polymer ?
#
loop_
_entity_poly.entity_id
_entity_poly.type
_entity_poly.pdbx_seq_one_letter_code
_entity_poly.pdbx_strand_id
1 'polypeptide(L)'
;GVMMVCVCVAGRNDDVKCFCCDGGLRCWESGDDPWVEHAKWFPRCVYLLQEKGQEFVHQIQARFPRLFEQLLTNGDSSSREFVDPPGE
;
A
#
# COMPACT_ATOMS: atom_id res chain seq x y z
N GLY A 1 4.49 22.83 -3.05
CA GLY A 1 5.25 22.05 -2.05
C GLY A 1 5.30 20.63 -2.54
N VAL A 2 6.47 20.00 -2.49
CA VAL A 2 6.89 18.87 -3.33
C VAL A 2 5.88 17.72 -3.46
N MET A 3 5.56 17.45 -4.73
CA MET A 3 4.77 16.37 -5.28
C MET A 3 5.34 15.00 -4.91
N MET A 4 4.56 14.18 -4.22
CA MET A 4 4.66 12.72 -4.42
C MET A 4 4.12 12.44 -5.82
N VAL A 5 4.90 12.55 -6.89
CA VAL A 5 4.45 12.10 -8.21
C VAL A 5 5.63 11.43 -8.88
N CYS A 6 5.50 10.17 -9.26
CA CYS A 6 6.28 9.64 -10.38
C CYS A 6 5.44 8.66 -11.20
N VAL A 7 5.47 8.90 -12.51
CA VAL A 7 4.74 8.21 -13.57
C VAL A 7 5.52 6.97 -13.98
N CYS A 8 4.90 5.78 -13.90
CA CYS A 8 5.47 4.56 -14.46
C CYS A 8 5.30 4.53 -15.98
N VAL A 9 6.32 4.96 -16.72
CA VAL A 9 6.49 4.55 -18.12
C VAL A 9 7.34 3.28 -18.08
N ALA A 10 6.72 2.15 -18.40
CA ALA A 10 7.28 0.80 -18.40
C ALA A 10 8.81 0.75 -18.64
N GLY A 11 9.61 0.64 -17.57
CA GLY A 11 11.04 0.33 -17.69
C GLY A 11 12.03 1.06 -16.76
N ARG A 12 11.63 1.94 -15.84
CA ARG A 12 12.54 2.57 -14.87
C ARG A 12 12.00 2.43 -13.44
N ASN A 13 12.89 2.23 -12.47
CA ASN A 13 12.53 2.05 -11.06
C ASN A 13 11.96 3.36 -10.49
N ASP A 14 10.64 3.44 -10.38
CA ASP A 14 9.91 4.60 -9.86
C ASP A 14 9.62 4.44 -8.36
N ASP A 15 10.68 4.20 -7.59
CA ASP A 15 10.62 4.18 -6.13
C ASP A 15 10.59 5.63 -5.62
N VAL A 16 9.51 6.03 -4.94
CA VAL A 16 9.43 7.33 -4.25
C VAL A 16 9.42 7.11 -2.75
N LYS A 17 10.10 8.00 -2.02
CA LYS A 17 10.20 7.94 -0.56
C LYS A 17 9.66 9.21 0.06
N CYS A 18 8.85 9.07 1.10
CA CYS A 18 8.50 10.21 1.94
C CYS A 18 9.71 10.65 2.78
N PHE A 19 10.01 11.95 2.78
CA PHE A 19 11.11 12.50 3.59
C PHE A 19 10.85 12.46 5.10
N CYS A 20 9.59 12.31 5.53
CA CYS A 20 9.20 12.38 6.94
C CYS A 20 9.10 10.99 7.58
N CYS A 21 8.41 10.05 6.93
CA CYS A 21 8.22 8.70 7.48
C CYS A 21 9.15 7.65 6.86
N ASP A 22 10.00 8.04 5.90
CA ASP A 22 10.84 7.13 5.12
C ASP A 22 10.06 6.01 4.40
N GLY A 23 8.73 6.13 4.29
CA GLY A 23 7.87 5.20 3.58
C GLY A 23 8.14 5.23 2.08
N GLY A 24 8.48 4.07 1.52
CA GLY A 24 8.74 3.88 0.08
C GLY A 24 7.54 3.27 -0.64
N LEU A 25 7.16 3.85 -1.78
CA LEU A 25 6.13 3.33 -2.68
C LEU A 25 6.70 3.16 -4.09
N ARG A 26 6.20 2.15 -4.80
CA ARG A 26 6.62 1.76 -6.15
C ARG A 26 5.44 1.26 -6.97
N CYS A 27 5.66 1.02 -8.26
CA CYS A 27 4.67 0.47 -9.17
C CYS A 27 3.39 1.30 -9.25
N TRP A 28 3.53 2.62 -9.37
CA TRP A 28 2.42 3.57 -9.49
C TRP A 28 1.65 3.38 -10.79
N GLU A 29 0.32 3.31 -10.69
CA GLU A 29 -0.57 3.24 -11.83
C GLU A 29 -1.06 4.63 -12.27
N SER A 30 -1.46 4.73 -13.54
CA SER A 30 -2.05 5.96 -14.06
C SER A 30 -3.43 6.17 -13.42
N GLY A 31 -3.51 7.12 -12.49
CA GLY A 31 -4.72 7.42 -11.72
C GLY A 31 -4.57 7.28 -10.22
N ASP A 32 -3.44 6.75 -9.74
CA ASP A 32 -3.15 6.72 -8.31
C ASP A 32 -3.00 8.14 -7.74
N ASP A 33 -3.72 8.40 -6.66
CA ASP A 33 -3.54 9.64 -5.89
C ASP A 33 -2.44 9.45 -4.84
N PRO A 34 -1.42 10.31 -4.82
CA PRO A 34 -0.29 10.14 -3.93
C PRO A 34 -0.63 10.26 -2.45
N TRP A 35 -1.61 11.09 -2.09
CA TRP A 35 -2.05 11.23 -0.72
C TRP A 35 -2.89 10.04 -0.27
N VAL A 36 -3.70 9.50 -1.17
CA VAL A 36 -4.46 8.26 -0.93
C VAL A 36 -3.51 7.10 -0.70
N GLU A 37 -2.54 6.87 -1.59
CA GLU A 37 -1.57 5.79 -1.40
C GLU A 37 -0.70 6.02 -0.15
N HIS A 38 -0.30 7.26 0.15
CA HIS A 38 0.41 7.56 1.40
C HIS A 38 -0.45 7.23 2.64
N ALA A 39 -1.73 7.61 2.66
CA ALA A 39 -2.63 7.32 3.77
C ALA A 39 -3.00 5.86 3.91
N LYS A 40 -3.01 5.12 2.79
CA LYS A 40 -3.25 3.68 2.74
C LYS A 40 -2.08 2.89 3.35
N TRP A 41 -0.84 3.27 3.03
CA TRP A 41 0.36 2.50 3.42
C TRP A 41 1.05 3.02 4.68
N PHE A 42 1.06 4.33 4.93
CA PHE A 42 1.73 4.95 6.08
C PHE A 42 0.81 5.92 6.83
N PRO A 43 -0.32 5.45 7.40
CA PRO A 43 -1.32 6.30 8.05
C PRO A 43 -0.80 7.07 9.28
N ARG A 44 0.36 6.67 9.83
CA ARG A 44 0.98 7.29 11.01
C ARG A 44 2.02 8.35 10.68
N CYS A 45 2.21 8.68 9.40
CA CYS A 45 3.16 9.71 8.98
C CYS A 45 2.75 11.08 9.53
N VAL A 46 3.64 11.73 10.29
CA VAL A 46 3.36 13.04 10.92
C VAL A 46 3.09 14.11 9.87
N TYR A 47 3.88 14.14 8.80
CA TYR A 47 3.67 15.08 7.70
C TYR A 47 2.34 14.87 6.99
N LEU A 48 1.94 13.61 6.75
CA LEU A 48 0.64 13.29 6.18
C LEU A 48 -0.51 13.79 7.07
N LEU A 49 -0.42 13.52 8.37
CA LEU A 49 -1.43 13.95 9.34
C LEU A 49 -1.51 15.48 9.43
N GLN A 50 -0.39 16.17 9.31
CA GLN A 50 -0.33 17.63 9.32
C GLN A 50 -0.94 18.25 8.05
N GLU A 51 -0.64 17.69 6.87
CA GLU A 51 -1.10 18.25 5.59
C GLU A 51 -2.54 17.87 5.23
N LYS A 52 -2.98 16.65 5.56
CA LYS A 52 -4.30 16.12 5.15
C LYS A 52 -5.28 15.96 6.31
N GLY A 53 -4.79 15.90 7.54
CA GLY A 53 -5.62 15.71 8.73
C GLY A 53 -5.93 14.24 9.03
N GLN A 54 -6.24 13.98 10.30
CA GLN A 54 -6.55 12.63 10.80
C GLN A 54 -7.82 12.04 10.18
N GLU A 55 -8.82 12.88 9.90
CA GLU A 55 -10.10 12.45 9.32
C GLU A 55 -9.92 11.88 7.91
N PHE A 56 -9.10 12.52 7.08
CA PHE A 56 -8.74 12.00 5.75
C PHE A 56 -8.09 10.62 5.87
N VAL A 57 -7.11 10.46 6.76
CA VAL A 57 -6.42 9.18 6.95
C VAL A 57 -7.37 8.09 7.40
N HIS A 58 -8.26 8.38 8.36
CA HIS A 58 -9.25 7.42 8.83
C HIS A 58 -10.20 6.98 7.73
N GLN A 59 -10.69 7.89 6.89
CA GLN A 59 -11.57 7.55 5.76
C GLN A 59 -10.87 6.61 4.77
N ILE A 60 -9.60 6.86 4.46
CA ILE A 60 -8.83 5.98 3.57
C ILE A 60 -8.62 4.61 4.21
N GLN A 61 -8.21 4.54 5.47
CA GLN A 61 -8.02 3.27 6.19
C GLN A 61 -9.32 2.47 6.28
N ALA A 62 -10.46 3.14 6.52
CA ALA A 62 -11.78 2.53 6.56
C ALA A 62 -12.24 1.99 5.20
N ARG A 63 -11.77 2.58 4.09
CA ARG A 63 -12.03 2.10 2.72
C ARG A 63 -11.21 0.85 2.38
N PHE A 64 -10.07 0.64 3.05
CA PHE A 64 -9.17 -0.50 2.83
C PHE A 64 -8.94 -1.34 4.09
N PRO A 65 -9.99 -1.82 4.77
CA PRO A 65 -9.87 -2.47 6.09
C PRO A 65 -9.15 -3.83 6.03
N ARG A 66 -9.00 -4.42 4.85
CA ARG A 66 -8.47 -5.78 4.62
C ARG A 66 -7.14 -5.79 3.85
N LEU A 67 -6.53 -4.63 3.63
CA LEU A 67 -5.30 -4.52 2.83
C LEU A 67 -4.16 -5.38 3.42
N PHE A 68 -4.05 -5.41 4.75
CA PHE A 68 -3.08 -6.24 5.45
C PHE A 68 -3.34 -7.74 5.25
N GLU A 69 -4.61 -8.16 5.26
CA GLU A 69 -5.00 -9.57 5.08
C GLU A 69 -4.76 -10.05 3.64
N GLN A 70 -5.01 -9.19 2.65
CA GLN A 70 -4.77 -9.49 1.23
C GLN A 70 -3.28 -9.63 0.89
N LEU A 71 -2.40 -8.87 1.54
CA LEU A 71 -0.94 -8.99 1.36
C LEU A 71 -0.39 -10.29 1.95
N LEU A 72 -1.02 -10.82 3.01
CA LEU A 72 -0.66 -12.10 3.61
C LEU A 72 -1.19 -13.29 2.80
N THR A 73 -2.31 -13.14 2.09
CA THR A 73 -2.90 -14.24 1.30
C THR A 73 -2.16 -14.46 -0.03
N ASN A 74 -1.59 -13.40 -0.62
CA ASN A 74 -0.81 -13.49 -1.86
C ASN A 74 0.62 -14.02 -1.65
N GLY A 75 1.00 -14.33 -0.40
CA GLY A 75 2.30 -14.90 -0.05
C GLY A 75 2.36 -16.44 -0.07
N ASP A 76 1.25 -17.15 -0.29
CA ASP A 76 1.24 -18.60 -0.39
C ASP A 76 0.85 -19.07 -1.80
N SER A 77 1.85 -19.18 -2.66
CA SER A 77 1.81 -20.06 -3.83
C SER A 77 2.91 -21.11 -3.70
N SER A 78 3.03 -21.80 -2.56
CA SER A 78 3.76 -23.07 -2.52
C SER A 78 3.51 -23.91 -1.27
N SER A 79 2.27 -24.34 -1.05
CA SER A 79 1.99 -25.52 -0.23
C SER A 79 0.91 -26.35 -0.91
N ARG A 80 1.33 -27.31 -1.74
CA ARG A 80 0.46 -28.45 -2.07
C ARG A 80 0.23 -29.21 -0.77
N GLU A 81 -0.81 -28.87 -0.02
CA GLU A 81 -1.30 -29.73 1.04
C GLU A 81 -1.99 -30.92 0.39
N PHE A 82 -1.32 -32.07 0.47
CA PHE A 82 -1.84 -33.37 0.10
C PHE A 82 -3.10 -33.63 0.94
N VAL A 83 -4.26 -33.66 0.28
CA VAL A 83 -5.48 -34.21 0.88
C VAL A 83 -5.30 -35.72 0.94
N ASP A 84 -5.00 -36.24 2.13
CA ASP A 84 -5.12 -37.67 2.41
C ASP A 84 -6.61 -38.04 2.40
N PRO A 85 -7.05 -39.06 1.63
CA PRO A 85 -8.44 -39.50 1.65
C PRO A 85 -8.74 -40.19 2.99
N PRO A 86 -9.85 -39.87 3.68
CA PRO A 86 -10.26 -40.69 4.81
C PRO A 86 -10.61 -42.09 4.29
N GLY A 87 -9.89 -43.07 4.81
CA GLY A 87 -10.32 -44.46 4.82
C GLY A 87 -11.48 -44.67 5.79
N GLU A 88 -12.17 -45.78 5.55
CA GLU A 88 -13.40 -46.31 6.18
C GLU A 88 -14.74 -45.90 5.57
#